data_AF-A0A2M7MS83-F1
#
_entry.id   AF-A0A2M7MS83-F1
#
_cell.length_a   1.000
_cell.length_b   1.000
_cell.length_c   1.000
_cell.angle_alpha   90.00
_cell.angle_beta   90.00
_cell.angle_gamma   90.00
#
_symmetry.space_group_name_H-M   'P 1'
#
loop_
_entity.id
_entity.type
_entity.pdbx_description
1 polymer ?
#
loop_
_entity_poly.entity_id
_entity_poly.type
_entity_poly.pdbx_seq_one_letter_code
_entity_poly.pdbx_strand_id
1 'polypeptide(L)'
;MTIHALNNQEVRLLRDEIELLMAERQRLLQVAGAAAVLVANLDSDNLPADQDTIDAAEVLAESLNELSEETLKEALDIVRAEVDAATRQDAAAQH
;
A
#
# COMPACT_ATOMS: atom_id res chain seq x y z
N MET A 1 -6.02 41.92 9.95
CA MET A 1 -6.41 40.49 9.87
C MET A 1 -6.52 39.99 11.30
N THR A 2 -7.69 39.48 11.72
CA THR A 2 -7.94 39.14 13.15
C THR A 2 -7.31 37.81 13.54
N ILE A 3 -6.88 37.65 14.79
CA ILE A 3 -6.20 36.43 15.30
C ILE A 3 -7.05 35.16 15.08
N HIS A 4 -8.38 35.27 15.14
CA HIS A 4 -9.30 34.17 14.85
C HIS A 4 -9.28 33.73 13.38
N ALA A 5 -9.00 34.64 12.44
CA ALA A 5 -8.87 34.30 11.03
C ALA A 5 -7.56 33.54 10.74
N LEU A 6 -6.47 33.88 11.45
CA LEU A 6 -5.22 33.11 11.39
C LEU A 6 -5.41 31.69 11.94
N ASN A 7 -6.06 31.55 13.10
CA ASN A 7 -6.30 30.24 13.71
C ASN A 7 -7.15 29.32 12.81
N ASN A 8 -8.20 29.86 12.18
CA ASN A 8 -9.01 29.10 11.22
C ASN A 8 -8.21 28.70 9.97
N GLN A 9 -7.27 29.53 9.53
CA GLN A 9 -6.39 29.19 8.40
C GLN A 9 -5.39 28.09 8.77
N GLU A 10 -4.78 28.15 9.95
CA GLU A 10 -3.86 27.11 10.45
C GLU A 10 -4.57 25.77 10.61
N VAL A 11 -5.79 25.77 11.16
CA VAL A 11 -6.62 24.56 11.26
C VAL A 11 -6.97 23.97 9.90
N ARG A 12 -7.23 24.81 8.89
CA ARG A 12 -7.47 24.34 7.51
C ARG A 12 -6.22 23.70 6.92
N LEU A 13 -5.07 24.38 7.00
CA LEU A 13 -3.81 23.86 6.47
C LEU A 13 -3.42 22.53 7.12
N LEU A 14 -3.61 22.38 8.44
CA LEU A 14 -3.35 21.11 9.13
C LEU A 14 -4.28 19.99 8.67
N ARG A 15 -5.55 20.28 8.38
CA ARG A 15 -6.48 19.28 7.85
C ARG A 15 -6.08 18.84 6.46
N ASP A 16 -5.75 19.79 5.59
CA ASP A 16 -5.32 19.50 4.22
C ASP A 16 -4.05 18.61 4.22
N GLU A 17 -3.11 18.88 5.14
CA GLU A 17 -1.90 18.06 5.30
C GLU A 17 -2.22 16.64 5.81
N ILE A 18 -3.14 16.50 6.78
CA ILE A 18 -3.57 15.19 7.27
C ILE A 18 -4.27 14.40 6.16
N GLU A 19 -5.12 15.03 5.36
CA GLU A 19 -5.78 14.39 4.23
C GLU A 19 -4.76 13.90 3.19
N LEU A 20 -3.73 14.71 2.90
CA LEU A 20 -2.63 14.32 2.02
C LEU A 20 -1.84 13.13 2.58
N LEU A 21 -1.48 13.15 3.87
CA LEU A 21 -0.78 12.06 4.53
C LEU A 21 -1.61 10.77 4.56
N MET A 22 -2.92 10.86 4.77
CA MET A 22 -3.82 9.71 4.73
C MET A 22 -3.92 9.12 3.32
N ALA A 23 -3.98 9.98 2.30
CA ALA A 23 -3.95 9.52 0.91
C ALA A 23 -2.64 8.82 0.56
N GLU A 24 -1.51 9.31 1.06
CA GLU A 24 -0.20 8.67 0.83
C GLU A 24 -0.07 7.35 1.60
N ARG A 25 -0.53 7.30 2.86
CA ARG A 25 -0.62 6.05 3.62
C ARG A 25 -1.39 4.99 2.85
N GLN A 26 -2.53 5.36 2.25
CA GLN A 26 -3.36 4.44 1.47
C GLN A 26 -2.60 3.86 0.26
N ARG A 27 -1.80 4.66 -0.44
CA ARG A 27 -0.94 4.18 -1.54
C ARG A 27 0.16 3.25 -1.05
N LEU A 28 0.80 3.58 0.06
CA LEU A 28 1.83 2.73 0.65
C LEU A 28 1.26 1.36 1.07
N LEU A 29 0.06 1.34 1.65
CA LEU A 29 -0.63 0.08 1.96
C LEU A 29 -0.96 -0.74 0.73
N GLN A 30 -1.37 -0.10 -0.37
CA GLN A 30 -1.61 -0.80 -1.64
C GLN A 30 -0.32 -1.46 -2.16
N VAL A 31 0.82 -0.76 -2.11
CA VAL A 31 2.12 -1.31 -2.53
C VAL A 31 2.56 -2.45 -1.61
N ALA A 32 2.46 -2.26 -0.29
CA ALA A 32 2.81 -3.30 0.68
C ALA A 32 1.94 -4.56 0.50
N GLY A 33 0.63 -4.39 0.28
CA GLY A 33 -0.28 -5.48 0.00
C GLY A 33 0.05 -6.20 -1.30
N ALA A 34 0.43 -5.46 -2.34
CA ALA A 34 0.77 -6.04 -3.64
C ALA A 34 2.06 -6.85 -3.54
N ALA A 35 3.04 -6.35 -2.80
CA ALA A 35 4.27 -7.06 -2.52
C ALA A 35 4.03 -8.31 -1.66
N ALA A 36 3.16 -8.25 -0.65
CA ALA A 36 2.79 -9.41 0.16
C ALA A 36 2.10 -10.50 -0.66
N VAL A 37 1.16 -10.13 -1.54
CA VAL A 37 0.50 -11.06 -2.47
C VAL A 37 1.52 -11.66 -3.44
N LEU A 38 2.44 -10.84 -3.97
CA LEU A 38 3.50 -11.33 -4.86
C LEU A 38 4.35 -12.40 -4.16
N VAL A 39 4.87 -12.09 -2.96
CA VAL A 39 5.67 -13.03 -2.16
C VAL A 39 4.90 -14.31 -1.85
N ALA A 40 3.62 -14.21 -1.51
CA ALA A 40 2.77 -15.37 -1.21
C ALA A 40 2.54 -16.30 -2.42
N ASN A 41 2.65 -15.79 -3.65
CA ASN A 41 2.47 -16.56 -4.88
C ASN A 41 3.79 -16.92 -5.57
N LEU A 42 4.91 -16.49 -5.01
CA LEU A 42 6.22 -16.70 -5.60
C LEU A 42 6.73 -18.11 -5.27
N ASP A 43 7.33 -18.75 -6.28
CA ASP A 43 8.03 -20.02 -6.10
C ASP A 43 9.52 -19.74 -5.84
N SER A 44 9.95 -19.92 -4.59
CA SER A 44 11.33 -19.66 -4.17
C SER A 44 12.35 -20.54 -4.89
N ASP A 45 11.95 -21.73 -5.38
CA ASP A 45 12.84 -22.66 -6.06
C ASP A 45 13.18 -22.19 -7.49
N ASN A 46 12.37 -21.27 -8.04
CA ASN A 46 12.54 -20.69 -9.37
C ASN A 46 13.15 -19.27 -9.35
N LEU A 47 13.48 -18.74 -8.18
CA LEU A 47 14.16 -17.45 -8.08
C LEU A 47 15.61 -17.56 -8.56
N PRO A 48 16.14 -16.50 -9.21
CA PRO A 48 17.57 -16.34 -9.38
C PRO A 48 18.31 -16.40 -8.02
N ALA A 49 19.37 -17.20 -7.95
CA ALA A 49 20.19 -17.37 -6.75
C ALA A 49 21.42 -16.44 -6.72
N ASP A 50 21.40 -15.36 -7.50
CA ASP A 50 22.40 -14.30 -7.37
C ASP A 50 22.19 -13.49 -6.09
N GLN A 51 23.28 -12.90 -5.59
CA GLN A 51 23.29 -12.19 -4.32
C GLN A 51 22.31 -11.01 -4.32
N ASP A 52 22.20 -10.28 -5.44
CA ASP A 52 21.31 -9.11 -5.55
C ASP A 52 19.84 -9.50 -5.35
N THR A 53 19.42 -10.63 -5.92
CA THR A 53 18.06 -11.17 -5.77
C THR A 53 17.79 -11.63 -4.33
N ILE A 54 18.76 -12.30 -3.71
CA ILE A 54 18.66 -12.76 -2.32
C ILE A 54 18.53 -11.57 -1.37
N ASP A 55 19.41 -10.57 -1.50
CA ASP A 55 19.41 -9.37 -0.66
C ASP A 55 18.10 -8.59 -0.81
N ALA A 56 17.58 -8.45 -2.04
CA ALA A 56 16.31 -7.79 -2.29
C ALA A 56 15.12 -8.56 -1.68
N ALA A 57 15.12 -9.89 -1.76
CA ALA A 57 14.09 -10.73 -1.17
C ALA A 57 14.12 -10.68 0.37
N GLU A 58 15.31 -10.63 0.98
CA GLU A 58 15.49 -10.48 2.42
C GLU A 58 14.92 -9.16 2.92
N VAL A 59 15.33 -8.03 2.31
CA VAL A 59 14.81 -6.70 2.65
C VAL A 59 13.29 -6.65 2.55
N LEU A 60 12.72 -7.25 1.49
CA LEU A 60 11.27 -7.28 1.32
C LEU A 60 10.58 -8.13 2.39
N ALA A 61 11.09 -9.33 2.68
CA ALA A 61 10.52 -10.23 3.68
C ALA A 61 10.58 -9.62 5.09
N GLU A 62 11.72 -9.01 5.46
CA GLU A 62 11.85 -8.27 6.72
C GLU A 62 10.87 -7.12 6.80
N SER A 63 10.81 -6.26 5.76
CA SER A 63 9.90 -5.12 5.72
C SER A 63 8.43 -5.52 5.88
N LEU A 64 8.02 -6.65 5.28
CA LEU A 64 6.66 -7.18 5.43
C LEU A 64 6.41 -7.74 6.84
N ASN A 65 7.40 -8.39 7.44
CA ASN A 65 7.31 -8.94 8.80
C ASN A 65 7.33 -7.86 9.89
N GLU A 66 7.87 -6.68 9.62
CA GLU A 66 7.84 -5.53 10.54
C GLU A 66 6.46 -4.86 10.62
N LEU A 67 5.59 -5.09 9.64
CA LEU A 67 4.21 -4.57 9.67
C LEU A 67 3.41 -5.26 10.78
N SER A 68 2.54 -4.52 11.46
CA SER A 68 1.59 -5.14 12.38
C SER A 68 0.60 -6.03 11.60
N GLU A 69 0.11 -7.11 12.23
CA GLU A 69 -0.87 -8.01 11.60
C GLU A 69 -2.11 -7.26 11.08
N GLU A 70 -2.56 -6.23 11.83
CA GLU A 70 -3.68 -5.37 11.41
C GLU A 70 -3.34 -4.56 10.14
N THR A 71 -2.14 -3.97 10.08
CA THR A 71 -1.68 -3.19 8.92
C THR A 71 -1.52 -4.07 7.70
N LEU A 72 -0.92 -5.26 7.87
CA LEU A 72 -0.75 -6.23 6.80
C LEU A 72 -2.11 -6.71 6.28
N LYS A 73 -3.06 -6.97 7.18
CA LYS A 73 -4.43 -7.34 6.80
C LYS A 73 -5.11 -6.23 6.01
N GLU A 74 -5.02 -4.97 6.48
CA GLU A 74 -5.57 -3.81 5.77
C GLU A 74 -4.99 -3.72 4.35
N ALA A 75 -3.67 -3.83 4.22
CA ALA A 75 -2.96 -3.83 2.94
C ALA A 75 -3.44 -4.93 1.98
N LEU A 76 -3.63 -6.16 2.49
CA LEU A 76 -4.13 -7.29 1.70
C LEU A 76 -5.59 -7.10 1.26
N ASP A 77 -6.44 -6.56 2.14
CA ASP A 77 -7.86 -6.31 1.83
C ASP A 77 -8.00 -5.24 0.73
N ILE A 78 -7.17 -4.19 0.74
CA ILE A 78 -7.10 -3.16 -0.31
C ILE A 78 -6.79 -3.80 -1.67
N VAL A 79 -5.75 -4.63 -1.74
CA VAL A 79 -5.30 -5.22 -3.01
C VAL A 79 -6.30 -6.23 -3.54
N ARG A 80 -6.91 -7.05 -2.67
CA ARG A 80 -7.97 -7.98 -3.10
C ARG A 80 -9.15 -7.23 -3.70
N ALA A 81 -9.58 -6.12 -3.09
CA ALA A 81 -10.64 -5.28 -3.62
C ALA A 81 -10.33 -4.72 -5.01
N GLU A 82 -9.09 -4.28 -5.27
CA GLU A 82 -8.64 -3.79 -6.58
C GLU A 82 -8.61 -4.90 -7.64
N VAL A 83 -8.10 -6.10 -7.31
CA VAL A 83 -8.09 -7.26 -8.22
C VAL A 83 -9.51 -7.70 -8.57
N ASP A 84 -10.41 -7.74 -7.60
CA ASP A 84 -11.83 -8.07 -7.80
C ASP A 84 -12.56 -6.99 -8.62
N ALA A 85 -12.15 -5.74 -8.53
CA ALA A 85 -12.68 -4.64 -9.34
C ALA A 85 -12.19 -4.75 -10.80
N ALA A 86 -10.90 -4.99 -11.03
CA ALA A 86 -10.32 -5.17 -12.36
C ALA A 86 -10.96 -6.37 -13.09
N THR A 87 -11.10 -7.50 -12.41
CA THR A 87 -11.71 -8.72 -13.00
C THR A 87 -13.16 -8.48 -13.44
N ARG A 88 -13.92 -7.65 -12.72
CA ARG A 88 -15.30 -7.27 -13.11
C ARG A 88 -15.33 -6.32 -14.31
N GLN A 89 -14.36 -5.43 -14.45
CA GLN A 89 -14.26 -4.52 -15.60
C GLN A 89 -13.93 -5.28 -16.88
N ASP A 90 -13.03 -6.27 -16.81
CA ASP A 90 -12.69 -7.13 -17.95
C ASP A 90 -13.88 -7.98 -18.43
N ALA A 91 -14.70 -8.47 -17.49
CA ALA A 91 -15.91 -9.20 -17.82
C ALA A 91 -16.99 -8.30 -18.47
N ALA A 92 -17.09 -7.03 -18.07
CA ALA A 92 -18.03 -6.07 -18.65
C ALA A 92 -17.61 -5.56 -20.03
N ALA A 93 -16.31 -5.56 -20.36
CA ALA A 93 -15.79 -5.16 -21.67
C ALA A 93 -15.89 -6.26 -22.75
N GLN A 94 -16.21 -7.50 -22.35
CA GLN A 94 -16.35 -8.65 -23.25
C GLN A 94 -17.82 -8.95 -23.66
N HIS A 95 -18.76 -8.12 -23.22
CA HIS A 95 -20.19 -8.15 -23.58
C HIS A 95 -20.60 -6.91 -24.35
#